data_AF-A0A519BAT6-F1
#
_entry.id   AF-A0A519BAT6-F1
#
_cell.length_a   1.000
_cell.length_b   1.000
_cell.length_c   1.000
_cell.angle_alpha   90.00
_cell.angle_beta   90.00
_cell.angle_gamma   90.00
#
_symmetry.space_group_name_H-M   'P 1'
#
loop_
_entity.id
_entity.type
_entity.pdbx_description
1 polymer ?
#
loop_
_entity_poly.entity_id
_entity_poly.type
_entity_poly.pdbx_seq_one_letter_code
_entity_poly.pdbx_strand_id
1 'polypeptide(L)'
;MNEETVNERIKYADESLNAGKQLFKNNPDEFKTTVCFLMQQGVEKYLKAYLVFNDIEINEANKNKIHNIGKLINDCEKIDPSFNNLI
;
A
#
# COMPACT_ATOMS: atom_id res chain seq x y z
N MET A 1 -7.90 16.28 6.89
CA MET A 1 -7.74 14.82 6.97
C MET A 1 -9.09 14.12 6.85
N ASN A 2 -9.24 13.22 5.88
CA ASN A 2 -10.43 12.35 5.77
C ASN A 2 -10.17 11.03 6.51
N GLU A 3 -10.46 11.01 7.82
CA GLU A 3 -10.16 9.88 8.72
C GLU A 3 -10.86 8.58 8.30
N GLU A 4 -12.11 8.66 7.84
CA GLU A 4 -12.86 7.51 7.33
C GLU A 4 -12.13 6.84 6.15
N THR A 5 -11.66 7.66 5.21
CA THR A 5 -10.93 7.20 4.02
C THR A 5 -9.57 6.58 4.37
N VAL A 6 -8.90 7.07 5.42
CA VAL A 6 -7.65 6.50 5.94
C VAL A 6 -7.93 5.13 6.57
N ASN A 7 -8.91 5.05 7.47
CA ASN A 7 -9.26 3.82 8.16
C ASN A 7 -9.70 2.71 7.20
N GLU A 8 -10.50 3.06 6.19
CA GLU A 8 -10.91 2.14 5.13
C GLU A 8 -9.69 1.58 4.36
N ARG A 9 -8.73 2.44 3.99
CA ARG A 9 -7.50 2.01 3.30
C ARG A 9 -6.64 1.10 4.17
N ILE A 10 -6.50 1.41 5.46
CA ILE A 10 -5.75 0.56 6.41
C ILE A 10 -6.42 -0.81 6.51
N LYS A 11 -7.75 -0.86 6.65
CA LYS A 11 -8.50 -2.12 6.68
C LYS A 11 -8.20 -2.99 5.44
N TYR A 12 -8.27 -2.41 4.25
CA TYR A 12 -7.98 -3.16 3.02
C TYR A 12 -6.50 -3.55 2.87
N ALA A 13 -5.58 -2.77 3.44
CA ALA A 13 -4.17 -3.11 3.53
C ALA A 13 -3.96 -4.34 4.42
N ASP A 14 -4.59 -4.34 5.59
CA ASP A 14 -4.57 -5.45 6.55
C ASP A 14 -5.15 -6.73 5.95
N GLU A 15 -6.27 -6.63 5.24
CA GLU A 15 -6.88 -7.76 4.53
C GLU A 15 -5.89 -8.38 3.51
N SER A 16 -5.21 -7.53 2.72
CA SER A 16 -4.21 -7.99 1.74
C SER A 16 -3.01 -8.66 2.43
N LEU A 17 -2.47 -8.04 3.49
CA LEU A 17 -1.34 -8.56 4.25
C LEU A 17 -1.67 -9.89 4.94
N ASN A 18 -2.83 -9.98 5.58
CA ASN A 18 -3.27 -11.17 6.29
C ASN A 18 -3.53 -12.33 5.32
N ALA A 19 -4.21 -12.07 4.20
CA ALA A 19 -4.42 -13.08 3.16
C ALA A 19 -3.08 -13.59 2.60
N GLY A 20 -2.15 -12.68 2.28
CA GLY A 20 -0.82 -13.04 1.80
C GLY A 20 -0.05 -13.89 2.81
N LYS A 21 -0.10 -13.54 4.11
CA LYS A 21 0.55 -14.30 5.18
C LYS A 21 -0.03 -15.71 5.32
N GLN A 22 -1.35 -15.86 5.24
CA GLN A 22 -2.00 -17.16 5.31
C GLN A 22 -1.63 -18.05 4.11
N LEU A 23 -1.63 -17.50 2.90
CA LEU A 23 -1.24 -18.25 1.70
C LEU A 23 0.23 -18.66 1.74
N PHE A 24 1.12 -17.76 2.16
CA PHE A 24 2.54 -18.07 2.32
C PHE A 24 2.78 -19.15 3.37
N LYS A 25 2.05 -19.11 4.49
CA LYS A 25 2.19 -20.10 5.56
C LYS A 25 1.73 -21.50 5.14
N ASN A 26 0.63 -21.58 4.39
CA ASN A 26 -0.02 -22.86 4.11
C ASN A 26 0.49 -23.51 2.83
N ASN A 27 0.70 -22.73 1.76
CA ASN A 27 1.00 -23.25 0.42
C ASN A 27 1.91 -22.26 -0.37
N PRO A 28 3.15 -21.99 0.11
CA PRO A 28 3.98 -20.92 -0.43
C PRO A 28 4.37 -21.10 -1.90
N ASP A 29 4.63 -22.34 -2.34
CA ASP A 29 5.06 -22.62 -3.72
C ASP A 29 3.90 -22.57 -4.72
N GLU A 30 2.73 -23.07 -4.33
CA GLU A 30 1.54 -23.12 -5.18
C GLU A 30 0.95 -21.72 -5.45
N PHE A 31 1.06 -20.81 -4.48
CA PHE A 31 0.49 -19.47 -4.56
C PHE A 31 1.53 -18.36 -4.59
N LYS A 32 2.79 -18.66 -4.94
CA LYS A 32 3.90 -17.70 -4.92
C LYS A 32 3.56 -16.35 -5.57
N THR A 33 3.01 -16.36 -6.78
CA THR A 33 2.62 -15.14 -7.51
C THR A 33 1.53 -14.36 -6.76
N THR A 34 0.52 -15.07 -6.24
CA THR A 34 -0.58 -14.47 -5.47
C THR A 34 -0.08 -13.88 -4.16
N VAL A 35 0.84 -14.55 -3.47
CA VAL A 35 1.49 -14.04 -2.26
C VAL A 35 2.22 -12.75 -2.57
N CYS A 36 3.08 -12.73 -3.59
CA CYS A 36 3.80 -11.52 -4.00
C CYS A 36 2.84 -10.37 -4.33
N PHE A 37 1.77 -10.65 -5.08
CA PHE A 37 0.75 -9.66 -5.43
C PHE A 37 0.06 -9.09 -4.19
N LEU A 38 -0.40 -9.93 -3.26
CA LEU A 38 -1.08 -9.50 -2.04
C LEU A 38 -0.15 -8.68 -1.13
N MET A 39 1.12 -9.06 -1.03
CA MET A 39 2.11 -8.30 -0.25
C MET A 39 2.35 -6.92 -0.85
N GLN A 40 2.55 -6.82 -2.17
CA GLN A 40 2.65 -5.53 -2.86
C GLN A 40 1.39 -4.68 -2.63
N GLN A 41 0.21 -5.29 -2.78
CA GLN A 41 -1.08 -4.63 -2.59
C GLN A 41 -1.29 -4.10 -1.17
N GLY A 42 -0.79 -4.81 -0.14
CA GLY A 42 -0.81 -4.34 1.24
C GLY A 42 0.04 -3.08 1.40
N VAL A 43 1.30 -3.12 0.94
CA VAL A 43 2.22 -1.97 1.02
C VAL A 43 1.66 -0.76 0.27
N GLU A 44 1.16 -0.94 -0.96
CA GLU A 44 0.54 0.16 -1.71
C GLU A 44 -0.58 0.84 -0.96
N LYS A 45 -1.46 0.07 -0.30
CA LYS A 45 -2.59 0.62 0.44
C LYS A 45 -2.15 1.37 1.69
N TYR A 46 -1.15 0.89 2.43
CA TYR A 46 -0.58 1.63 3.55
C TYR A 46 0.06 2.96 3.11
N LEU A 47 0.85 2.96 2.03
CA LEU A 47 1.43 4.19 1.48
C LEU A 47 0.34 5.18 1.06
N LYS A 48 -0.72 4.70 0.40
CA LYS A 48 -1.88 5.52 0.03
C LYS A 48 -2.62 6.06 1.26
N ALA A 49 -2.74 5.28 2.33
CA ALA A 49 -3.34 5.74 3.58
C ALA A 49 -2.49 6.84 4.23
N TYR A 50 -1.17 6.68 4.25
CA TYR A 50 -0.22 7.68 4.77
C TYR A 50 -0.30 9.01 4.00
N LEU A 51 -0.38 8.97 2.67
CA LEU A 51 -0.56 10.17 1.85
C LEU A 51 -1.89 10.89 2.17
N VAL A 52 -3.00 10.15 2.26
CA VAL A 52 -4.32 10.73 2.60
C VAL A 52 -4.34 11.29 4.03
N PHE A 53 -3.67 10.62 4.97
CA PHE A 53 -3.51 11.09 6.34
C PHE A 53 -2.83 12.47 6.40
N ASN A 54 -1.86 12.70 5.50
CA ASN A 54 -1.15 13.96 5.34
C ASN A 54 -1.80 14.90 4.30
N ASP A 55 -3.11 14.78 4.09
CA ASP A 55 -3.90 15.66 3.20
C ASP A 55 -3.46 15.67 1.72
N ILE A 56 -2.73 14.64 1.27
CA ILE A 56 -2.44 14.42 -0.16
C ILE A 56 -3.57 13.59 -0.77
N GLU A 57 -4.46 14.25 -1.52
CA GLU A 57 -5.58 13.58 -2.19
C GLU A 57 -5.12 12.68 -3.35
N ILE A 58 -5.54 11.41 -3.27
CA ILE A 58 -5.39 10.44 -4.35
C ILE A 58 -6.72 10.37 -5.10
N ASN A 59 -6.93 11.30 -6.04
CA ASN A 59 -8.15 11.39 -6.85
C ASN A 59 -8.12 10.42 -8.06
N GLU A 60 -9.29 10.10 -8.63
CA GLU A 60 -9.48 9.15 -9.74
C GLU A 60 -8.58 9.44 -10.96
N ALA A 61 -8.28 10.71 -11.23
CA ALA A 61 -7.35 11.14 -12.29
C ALA A 61 -5.90 10.68 -12.05
N ASN A 62 -5.52 10.50 -10.78
CA ASN A 62 -4.20 10.01 -10.35
C ASN A 62 -4.22 8.53 -9.96
N LYS A 63 -5.39 7.97 -9.62
CA LYS A 63 -5.57 6.58 -9.16
C LYS A 63 -5.04 5.55 -10.16
N ASN A 64 -5.34 5.72 -11.46
CA ASN A 64 -4.83 4.85 -12.53
C ASN A 64 -3.34 5.06 -12.85
N LYS A 65 -2.73 6.17 -12.40
CA LYS A 65 -1.30 6.48 -12.58
C LYS A 65 -0.43 6.05 -11.40
N ILE A 66 -1.02 5.61 -10.28
CA ILE A 66 -0.30 5.32 -9.02
C ILE A 66 -0.50 3.86 -8.60
N HIS A 67 -0.16 2.95 -9.51
CA HIS A 67 0.15 1.54 -9.20
C HIS A 67 1.66 1.28 -9.21
N ASN A 68 2.45 2.35 -9.10
CA ASN A 68 3.90 2.25 -8.99
C ASN A 68 4.28 2.55 -7.54
N ILE A 69 4.76 1.52 -6.84
CA ILE A 69 5.20 1.60 -5.46
C ILE A 69 6.34 2.61 -5.26
N GLY A 70 7.28 2.70 -6.21
CA GLY A 70 8.39 3.67 -6.15
C GLY A 70 7.88 5.11 -6.22
N LYS A 71 6.85 5.37 -7.05
CA LYS A 71 6.22 6.70 -7.08
C LYS A 71 5.54 7.03 -5.74
N LEU A 72 4.85 6.06 -5.13
CA LEU A 72 4.23 6.24 -3.82
C LEU A 72 5.27 6.54 -2.73
N ILE A 73 6.41 5.84 -2.74
CA ILE A 73 7.50 6.08 -1.79
C ILE A 73 8.08 7.49 -2.00
N ASN A 74 8.37 7.91 -3.25
CA ASN A 74 8.83 9.27 -3.55
C ASN A 74 7.84 10.35 -3.09
N ASP A 75 6.53 10.08 -3.18
CA ASP A 75 5.51 11.02 -2.70
C ASP A 75 5.45 11.04 -1.16
N CYS A 76 5.69 9.90 -0.49
CA CYS A 76 5.81 9.83 0.97
C CYS A 76 7.10 10.52 1.47
N GLU A 77 8.20 10.41 0.74
CA GLU A 77 9.49 11.04 1.05
C GLU A 77 9.38 12.57 1.18
N LYS A 78 8.53 13.20 0.35
CA LYS A 78 8.25 14.64 0.42
C LYS A 78 7.63 15.07 1.76
N ILE A 79 7.02 14.14 2.50
CA ILE A 79 6.43 14.36 3.81
C ILE A 79 7.40 13.92 4.91
N ASP A 80 7.97 12.72 4.77
CA ASP A 80 8.92 12.13 5.71
C ASP A 80 10.15 11.59 4.97
N PRO A 81 11.32 12.26 5.09
CA PRO A 81 12.55 11.85 4.41
C PRO A 81 13.05 10.45 4.76
N SER A 82 12.56 9.81 5.82
CA SER A 82 12.96 8.44 6.18
C SER A 82 12.59 7.40 5.12
N PHE A 83 11.60 7.70 4.26
CA PHE A 83 11.21 6.87 3.12
C PHE A 83 12.29 6.75 2.04
N ASN A 84 13.28 7.66 2.00
CA ASN A 84 14.41 7.58 1.06
C ASN A 84 15.28 6.32 1.29
N ASN A 85 15.22 5.71 2.48
CA ASN A 85 15.95 4.48 2.77
C ASN A 85 15.35 3.23 2.10
N LEU A 86 14.20 3.36 1.42
CA LEU A 86 13.46 2.26 0.80
C LEU A 86 13.64 2.17 -0.72
N ILE A 87 14.41 3.09 -1.32
CA ILE A 87 14.62 3.22 -2.77
C ILE A 87 16.05 2.83 -3.14
#